data_AF-A0A1G6R1P3-F1
#
_entry.id   AF-A0A1G6R1P3-F1
#
_cell.length_a   1.000
_cell.length_b   1.000
_cell.length_c   1.000
_cell.angle_alpha   90.00
_cell.angle_beta   90.00
_cell.angle_gamma   90.00
#
_symmetry.space_group_name_H-M   'P 1'
#
loop_
_entity.id
_entity.type
_entity.pdbx_description
1 polymer ?
#
loop_
_entity_poly.entity_id
_entity_poly.type
_entity_poly.pdbx_seq_one_letter_code
_entity_poly.pdbx_strand_id
1 'polypeptide(L)'
;MTAKTPDYFLHFGRTFKLDTAPDGQWIGYLLNWSTGEFEIDNDPIMAVLSATSTSDISRLDKDEFVQETEGIRAYHLRGDGPIFALYDTIHTLFAQAEAENRKITDEELALIKSIRRRTFAMWEAEAARRAAGEQPSLSVTRR
;
A
#
# COMPACT_ATOMS: atom_id res chain seq x y z
N MET A 1 23.46 -0.81 -5.83
CA MET A 1 22.70 -2.00 -5.38
C MET A 1 22.31 -2.81 -6.62
N THR A 2 22.37 -4.14 -6.59
CA THR A 2 21.81 -4.96 -7.68
C THR A 2 20.33 -5.19 -7.38
N ALA A 3 19.43 -4.67 -8.22
CA ALA A 3 17.99 -4.86 -8.02
C ALA A 3 17.61 -6.33 -8.21
N LYS A 4 16.81 -6.87 -7.29
CA LYS A 4 16.18 -8.19 -7.38
C LYS A 4 14.69 -7.96 -7.45
N THR A 5 14.06 -8.34 -8.55
CA THR A 5 12.62 -8.16 -8.72
C THR A 5 11.84 -9.37 -8.18
N PRO A 6 10.67 -9.17 -7.53
CA PRO A 6 10.12 -7.87 -7.20
C PRO A 6 10.90 -7.19 -6.05
N ASP A 7 11.10 -5.88 -6.17
CA ASP A 7 11.70 -5.03 -5.15
C ASP A 7 10.72 -3.94 -4.74
N TYR A 8 10.75 -3.53 -3.47
CA TYR A 8 9.75 -2.63 -2.91
C TYR A 8 10.40 -1.39 -2.30
N PHE A 9 9.74 -0.25 -2.48
CA PHE A 9 10.25 1.03 -2.04
C PHE A 9 9.12 1.91 -1.50
N LEU A 10 9.48 2.81 -0.59
CA LEU A 10 8.74 4.03 -0.32
C LEU A 10 9.43 5.15 -1.11
N HIS A 11 8.71 5.81 -2.01
CA HIS A 11 9.19 6.88 -2.86
C HIS A 11 8.32 8.12 -2.66
N PHE A 12 8.87 9.15 -2.01
CA PHE A 12 8.16 10.40 -1.67
C PHE A 12 6.77 10.16 -1.04
N GLY A 13 6.70 9.23 -0.07
CA GLY A 13 5.46 8.89 0.63
C GLY A 13 4.47 8.02 -0.15
N ARG A 14 4.87 7.50 -1.31
CA ARG A 14 4.09 6.53 -2.12
C ARG A 14 4.81 5.19 -2.15
N THR A 15 4.09 4.10 -1.99
CA THR A 15 4.68 2.78 -2.18
C THR A 15 4.87 2.50 -3.67
N PHE A 16 6.04 1.97 -4.00
CA PHE A 16 6.49 1.67 -5.35
C PHE A 16 6.99 0.23 -5.42
N LYS A 17 6.51 -0.53 -6.41
CA LYS A 17 6.98 -1.88 -6.71
C LYS A 17 7.76 -1.84 -8.02
N LEU A 18 9.00 -2.30 -7.99
CA LEU A 18 9.82 -2.55 -9.16
C LEU A 18 9.72 -4.03 -9.54
N ASP A 19 9.37 -4.32 -10.78
CA ASP A 19 9.29 -5.68 -11.32
C ASP A 19 10.05 -5.81 -12.65
N THR A 20 10.15 -7.03 -13.18
CA THR A 20 10.71 -7.31 -14.50
C THR A 20 9.58 -7.72 -15.45
N ALA A 21 9.43 -7.00 -16.55
CA ALA A 21 8.49 -7.32 -17.62
C ALA A 21 8.95 -8.57 -18.40
N PRO A 22 8.06 -9.23 -19.17
CA PRO A 22 8.40 -10.44 -19.92
C PRO A 22 9.55 -10.29 -20.93
N ASP A 23 9.80 -9.07 -21.41
CA ASP A 23 10.90 -8.73 -22.32
C ASP A 23 12.24 -8.48 -21.59
N GLY A 24 12.26 -8.61 -20.26
CA GLY A 24 13.43 -8.40 -19.42
C GLY A 24 13.67 -6.94 -19.03
N GLN A 25 12.80 -6.00 -19.45
CA GLN A 25 12.88 -4.60 -19.03
C GLN A 25 12.30 -4.41 -17.63
N TRP A 26 12.77 -3.39 -16.91
CA TRP A 26 12.15 -3.01 -15.64
C TRP A 26 10.81 -2.32 -15.88
N ILE A 27 9.84 -2.65 -15.02
CA ILE A 27 8.53 -2.01 -14.98
C ILE A 27 8.22 -1.58 -13.56
N GLY A 28 7.78 -0.34 -13.41
CA GLY A 28 7.43 0.27 -12.15
C GLY A 28 5.92 0.33 -11.94
N TYR A 29 5.50 0.10 -10.71
CA TYR A 29 4.11 0.24 -10.29
C TYR A 29 4.05 1.15 -9.07
N LEU A 30 3.43 2.32 -9.22
CA LEU A 30 3.34 3.33 -8.18
C LEU A 30 1.90 3.42 -7.65
N LEU A 31 1.74 3.45 -6.33
CA LEU A 31 0.43 3.60 -5.71
C LEU A 31 -0.18 4.96 -6.06
N ASN A 32 -1.36 5.00 -6.66
CA ASN A 32 -2.14 6.22 -6.88
C ASN A 32 -2.99 6.53 -5.64
N TRP A 33 -2.74 7.68 -5.01
CA TRP A 33 -3.46 8.13 -3.81
C TRP A 33 -4.94 8.43 -4.00
N SER A 34 -5.40 8.60 -5.24
CA SER A 34 -6.80 8.95 -5.53
C SER A 34 -7.65 7.71 -5.79
N THR A 35 -7.05 6.66 -6.37
CA THR A 35 -7.75 5.43 -6.76
C THR A 35 -7.45 4.26 -5.81
N GLY A 36 -6.31 4.31 -5.12
CA GLY A 36 -5.78 3.20 -4.35
C GLY A 36 -5.16 2.11 -5.21
N GLU A 37 -5.12 2.24 -6.53
CA GLU A 37 -4.55 1.23 -7.41
C GLU A 37 -3.04 1.43 -7.62
N PHE A 38 -2.38 0.35 -8.03
CA PHE A 38 -1.02 0.43 -8.55
C PHE A 38 -1.08 0.68 -10.05
N GLU A 39 -0.58 1.82 -10.49
CA GLU A 39 -0.54 2.20 -11.90
C GLU A 39 0.89 2.06 -12.42
N ILE A 40 1.02 1.72 -13.71
CA ILE A 40 2.34 1.68 -14.35
C ILE A 40 2.91 3.10 -14.34
N ASP A 41 4.06 3.25 -13.68
CA ASP A 41 4.81 4.50 -13.61
C ASP A 41 6.29 4.16 -13.53
N ASN A 42 7.02 4.45 -14.60
CA ASN A 42 8.44 4.10 -14.73
C ASN A 42 9.36 5.26 -14.30
N ASP A 43 8.81 6.44 -14.01
CA ASP A 43 9.61 7.63 -13.64
C ASP A 43 10.45 7.38 -12.38
N PRO A 44 9.96 6.68 -11.32
CA PRO A 44 10.75 6.41 -10.13
C PRO A 44 11.91 5.41 -10.32
N ILE A 45 11.94 4.62 -11.38
CA ILE A 45 12.87 3.48 -11.53
C ILE A 45 14.32 3.93 -11.34
N MET A 46 14.74 4.97 -12.05
CA MET A 46 16.13 5.43 -11.97
C MET A 46 16.46 6.03 -10.60
N ALA A 47 15.49 6.71 -9.98
CA ALA A 47 15.66 7.28 -8.65
C ALA A 47 15.85 6.19 -7.60
N VAL A 48 15.01 5.14 -7.60
CA VAL A 48 15.09 4.06 -6.59
C VAL A 48 16.32 3.16 -6.77
N LEU A 49 16.79 2.97 -8.01
CA LEU A 49 18.00 2.18 -8.28
C LEU A 49 19.30 2.91 -7.91
N SER A 50 19.30 4.24 -8.03
CA SER A 50 20.45 5.09 -7.72
C SER A 50 20.45 5.64 -6.29
N ALA A 51 19.35 5.49 -5.56
CA ALA A 51 19.23 5.93 -4.16
C ALA A 51 20.25 5.22 -3.27
N THR A 52 21.29 5.93 -2.84
CA THR A 52 22.28 5.42 -1.89
C THR A 52 22.07 5.96 -0.48
N SER A 53 21.37 7.10 -0.31
CA SER A 53 21.12 7.73 1.00
C SER A 53 20.10 8.88 1.00
N THR A 54 19.19 8.98 0.02
CA THR A 54 18.16 10.04 0.00
C THR A 54 17.07 9.77 1.04
N SER A 55 16.73 10.76 1.89
CA SER A 55 15.74 10.62 2.98
C SER A 55 14.35 10.20 2.49
N ASP A 56 14.00 10.55 1.26
CA ASP A 56 12.65 10.40 0.73
C ASP A 56 12.47 9.12 -0.10
N ILE A 57 13.53 8.29 -0.20
CA ILE A 57 13.48 6.99 -0.86
C ILE A 57 14.06 5.93 0.07
N SER A 58 13.21 5.00 0.48
CA SER A 58 13.58 3.88 1.36
C SER A 58 13.25 2.56 0.69
N ARG A 59 14.12 1.58 0.82
CA ARG A 59 13.81 0.20 0.42
C ARG A 59 12.98 -0.44 1.53
N LEU A 60 11.96 -1.20 1.13
CA LEU A 60 11.06 -1.92 2.03
C LEU A 60 11.20 -3.42 1.79
N ASP A 61 11.04 -4.22 2.84
CA ASP A 61 10.66 -5.61 2.66
C ASP A 61 9.20 -5.76 2.22
N LYS A 62 8.77 -6.99 1.95
CA LYS A 62 7.41 -7.25 1.48
C LYS A 62 6.33 -6.92 2.52
N ASP A 63 6.55 -7.24 3.80
CA ASP A 63 5.55 -6.94 4.84
C ASP A 63 5.50 -5.43 5.07
N GLU A 64 6.64 -4.76 5.15
CA GLU A 64 6.74 -3.29 5.25
C GLU A 64 6.00 -2.60 4.10
N PHE A 65 6.21 -3.05 2.86
CA PHE A 65 5.49 -2.55 1.69
C PHE A 65 3.97 -2.67 1.84
N VAL A 66 3.48 -3.82 2.33
CA VAL A 66 2.06 -4.05 2.60
C VAL A 66 1.56 -3.12 3.71
N GLN A 67 2.30 -3.00 4.82
CA GLN A 67 1.92 -2.15 5.94
C GLN A 67 1.84 -0.67 5.55
N GLU A 68 2.81 -0.17 4.79
CA GLU A 68 2.85 1.21 4.29
C GLU A 68 1.75 1.46 3.26
N THR A 69 1.57 0.55 2.29
CA THR A 69 0.53 0.69 1.25
C THR A 69 -0.85 0.84 1.86
N GLU A 70 -1.20 -0.04 2.81
CA GLU A 70 -2.52 0.01 3.43
C GLU A 70 -2.66 1.18 4.42
N GLY A 71 -1.56 1.61 5.04
CA GLY A 71 -1.54 2.85 5.83
C GLY A 71 -1.88 4.07 4.98
N ILE A 72 -1.24 4.19 3.81
CA ILE A 72 -1.45 5.27 2.84
C ILE A 72 -2.89 5.22 2.29
N ARG A 73 -3.38 4.04 1.90
CA ARG A 73 -4.76 3.85 1.42
C ARG A 73 -5.79 4.25 2.50
N ALA A 74 -5.64 3.77 3.73
CA ALA A 74 -6.54 4.13 4.83
C ALA A 74 -6.51 5.62 5.17
N TYR A 75 -5.35 6.27 4.97
CA TYR A 75 -5.20 7.70 5.21
C TYR A 75 -5.86 8.57 4.12
N HIS A 76 -5.68 8.23 2.85
CA HIS A 76 -6.14 9.05 1.72
C HIS A 76 -7.51 8.67 1.14
N LEU A 77 -8.00 7.46 1.40
CA LEU A 77 -9.20 6.94 0.75
C LEU A 77 -10.34 6.73 1.75
N ARG A 78 -11.56 6.90 1.26
CA ARG A 78 -12.79 6.50 1.93
C ARG A 78 -13.71 5.84 0.90
N GLY A 79 -14.69 5.09 1.37
CA GLY A 79 -15.63 4.42 0.50
C GLY A 79 -16.42 3.38 1.26
N ASP A 80 -17.11 2.55 0.51
CA ASP A 80 -17.96 1.48 1.02
C ASP A 80 -17.40 0.12 0.63
N GLY A 81 -17.64 -0.86 1.48
CA GLY A 81 -17.25 -2.23 1.26
C GLY A 81 -16.35 -2.78 2.37
N PRO A 82 -16.01 -4.07 2.29
CA PRO A 82 -15.36 -4.77 3.39
C PRO A 82 -13.93 -4.27 3.68
N ILE A 83 -13.26 -3.62 2.72
CA ILE A 83 -11.95 -2.98 2.94
C ILE A 83 -12.10 -1.77 3.88
N PHE A 84 -13.06 -0.89 3.61
CA PHE A 84 -13.23 0.34 4.39
C PHE A 84 -13.76 0.06 5.79
N ALA A 85 -14.63 -0.94 5.95
CA ALA A 85 -15.04 -1.42 7.28
C ALA A 85 -13.83 -1.91 8.12
N LEU A 86 -12.83 -2.51 7.48
CA LEU A 86 -11.60 -2.93 8.15
C LEU A 86 -10.68 -1.75 8.47
N TYR A 87 -10.61 -0.73 7.61
CA TYR A 87 -9.91 0.51 7.93
C TYR A 87 -10.56 1.27 9.09
N ASP A 88 -11.90 1.26 9.17
CA ASP A 88 -12.63 1.87 10.29
C ASP A 88 -12.33 1.17 11.62
N THR A 89 -12.15 -0.16 11.62
CA THR A 89 -11.65 -0.89 12.80
C THR A 89 -10.28 -0.38 13.22
N ILE A 90 -9.35 -0.20 12.28
CA ILE A 90 -8.02 0.35 12.58
C ILE A 90 -8.14 1.78 13.15
N HIS A 91 -8.94 2.64 12.53
CA HIS A 91 -9.17 4.00 13.01
C HIS A 91 -9.75 4.02 14.43
N THR A 92 -10.67 3.11 14.73
CA THR A 92 -11.28 2.98 16.06
C THR A 92 -10.24 2.58 17.11
N LEU A 93 -9.31 1.68 16.79
CA LEU A 93 -8.22 1.30 17.71
C LEU A 93 -7.32 2.50 18.04
N PHE A 94 -6.94 3.30 17.02
CA PHE A 94 -6.15 4.51 17.24
C PHE A 94 -6.93 5.55 18.05
N ALA A 95 -8.20 5.78 17.74
CA ALA A 95 -9.05 6.72 18.46
C ALA A 95 -9.24 6.30 19.93
N GLN A 96 -9.38 4.99 20.20
CA GLN A 96 -9.49 4.47 21.55
C GLN A 96 -8.18 4.69 22.34
N ALA A 97 -7.02 4.35 21.76
CA ALA A 97 -5.73 4.58 22.41
C ALA A 97 -5.49 6.06 22.70
N GLU A 98 -5.87 6.95 21.78
CA GLU A 98 -5.82 8.40 21.98
C GLU A 98 -6.75 8.87 23.11
N ALA A 99 -8.01 8.41 23.13
CA ALA A 99 -8.97 8.74 24.19
C ALA A 99 -8.51 8.26 25.58
N GLU A 100 -7.79 7.14 25.63
CA GLU A 100 -7.18 6.57 26.83
C GLU A 100 -5.80 7.20 27.16
N ASN A 101 -5.33 8.17 26.36
CA ASN A 101 -4.01 8.81 26.46
C ASN A 101 -2.85 7.79 26.57
N ARG A 102 -2.89 6.75 25.74
CA ARG A 102 -1.88 5.71 25.66
C ARG A 102 -1.45 5.45 24.22
N LYS A 103 -0.40 4.66 24.07
CA LYS A 103 0.01 4.12 22.77
C LYS A 103 -0.83 2.89 22.44
N ILE A 104 -0.86 2.56 21.14
CA ILE A 104 -1.29 1.26 20.65
C ILE A 104 -0.47 0.17 21.35
N THR A 105 -1.14 -0.87 21.84
CA THR A 105 -0.50 -2.03 22.47
C THR A 105 0.09 -2.96 21.41
N ASP A 106 0.96 -3.88 21.82
CA ASP A 106 1.53 -4.86 20.89
C ASP A 106 0.46 -5.78 20.28
N GLU A 107 -0.60 -6.09 21.03
CA GLU A 107 -1.75 -6.89 20.55
C GLU A 107 -2.58 -6.12 19.51
N GLU A 108 -2.86 -4.85 19.77
CA GLU A 108 -3.55 -3.97 18.83
C GLU A 108 -2.71 -3.76 17.56
N LEU A 109 -1.39 -3.59 17.71
CA LEU A 109 -0.46 -3.48 16.58
C LEU A 109 -0.46 -4.76 15.75
N ALA A 110 -0.43 -5.94 16.38
CA ALA A 110 -0.52 -7.22 15.69
C ALA A 110 -1.85 -7.38 14.92
N LEU A 111 -2.96 -6.93 15.52
CA LEU A 111 -4.27 -6.89 14.88
C LEU A 111 -4.27 -5.94 13.67
N ILE A 112 -3.76 -4.72 13.83
CA ILE A 112 -3.64 -3.74 12.73
C ILE A 112 -2.83 -4.34 11.57
N LYS A 113 -1.68 -4.95 11.86
CA LYS A 113 -0.84 -5.60 10.82
C LYS A 113 -1.57 -6.73 10.11
N SER A 114 -2.35 -7.52 10.84
CA SER A 114 -3.19 -8.60 10.28
C SER A 114 -4.29 -8.05 9.37
N ILE A 115 -4.98 -6.99 9.80
CA ILE A 115 -6.01 -6.32 9.01
C ILE A 115 -5.41 -5.74 7.72
N ARG A 116 -4.24 -5.10 7.80
CA ARG A 116 -3.52 -4.56 6.64
C ARG A 116 -3.15 -5.66 5.64
N ARG A 117 -2.61 -6.79 6.09
CA ARG A 117 -2.37 -7.95 5.19
C ARG A 117 -3.64 -8.44 4.50
N ARG A 118 -4.76 -8.49 5.22
CA ARG A 118 -6.05 -8.90 4.66
C ARG A 118 -6.58 -7.91 3.63
N THR A 119 -6.56 -6.62 3.95
CA THR A 119 -7.05 -5.55 3.07
C THR A 119 -6.20 -5.43 1.80
N PHE A 120 -4.89 -5.63 1.91
CA PHE A 120 -4.00 -5.71 0.75
C PHE A 120 -4.41 -6.83 -0.22
N ALA A 121 -4.64 -8.04 0.29
CA ALA A 121 -5.12 -9.16 -0.54
C ALA A 121 -6.51 -8.90 -1.16
N MET A 122 -7.37 -8.16 -0.47
CA MET A 122 -8.68 -7.77 -1.01
C MET A 122 -8.56 -6.74 -2.14
N TRP A 123 -7.62 -5.81 -2.05
CA TRP A 123 -7.31 -4.91 -3.16
C TRP A 123 -6.75 -5.65 -4.37
N GLU A 124 -5.88 -6.65 -4.17
CA GLU A 124 -5.39 -7.50 -5.27
C GLU A 124 -6.55 -8.28 -5.93
N ALA A 125 -7.48 -8.80 -5.13
CA ALA A 125 -8.68 -9.46 -5.64
C ALA A 125 -9.58 -8.48 -6.42
N GLU A 126 -9.79 -7.25 -5.92
CA GLU A 126 -10.55 -6.22 -6.63
C GLU A 126 -9.89 -5.83 -7.96
N ALA A 127 -8.56 -5.67 -7.98
CA ALA A 127 -7.83 -5.38 -9.20
C ALA A 127 -7.97 -6.52 -10.24
N ALA A 128 -7.90 -7.78 -9.79
CA ALA A 128 -8.11 -8.94 -10.65
C ALA A 128 -9.54 -9.00 -11.21
N ARG A 129 -10.56 -8.69 -10.40
CA ARG A 129 -11.97 -8.58 -10.84
C ARG A 129 -12.11 -7.52 -11.94
N ARG A 130 -11.55 -6.33 -11.73
CA ARG A 130 -11.59 -5.24 -12.72
C ARG A 130 -10.87 -5.63 -14.02
N ALA A 131 -9.71 -6.26 -13.93
CA ALA A 131 -8.98 -6.75 -15.10
C ALA A 131 -9.75 -7.83 -15.88
N ALA A 132 -10.57 -8.62 -15.19
CA ALA A 132 -11.49 -9.59 -15.81
C ALA A 132 -12.77 -8.95 -16.38
N GLY A 133 -12.95 -7.62 -16.24
CA GLY A 133 -14.14 -6.90 -16.69
C GLY A 133 -15.36 -7.06 -15.77
N GLU A 134 -15.16 -7.56 -14.55
CA GLU A 134 -16.23 -7.64 -13.56
C GLU A 134 -16.56 -6.27 -12.97
N GLN A 135 -17.80 -6.11 -12.51
CA GLN A 135 -18.19 -4.88 -11.81
C GLN A 135 -17.41 -4.72 -10.50
N PRO A 136 -16.97 -3.49 -10.16
CA PRO A 136 -16.30 -3.20 -8.90
C PRO A 136 -17.11 -3.67 -7.70
N SER A 137 -16.44 -4.27 -6.72
CA SER A 137 -17.10 -4.75 -5.49
C SER A 137 -17.10 -3.71 -4.35
N LEU A 138 -16.41 -2.59 -4.55
CA LEU A 138 -16.25 -1.52 -3.57
C LEU A 138 -16.26 -0.14 -4.24
N SER A 139 -16.75 0.86 -3.51
CA SER A 139 -16.71 2.27 -3.94
C SER A 139 -15.45 2.93 -3.37
N VAL A 140 -14.76 3.77 -4.15
CA VAL A 140 -13.55 4.47 -3.70
C VAL A 140 -13.68 5.94 -4.01
N THR A 141 -13.42 6.78 -3.02
CA THR A 141 -13.27 8.22 -3.19
C THR A 141 -12.06 8.71 -2.42
N ARG A 142 -11.41 9.73 -2.96
CA ARG A 142 -10.37 10.45 -2.23
C ARG A 142 -11.00 11.22 -1.06
N ARG A 143 -10.34 11.18 0.09
CA ARG A 143 -10.66 12.02 1.25
C ARG A 143 -10.33 13.48 0.99
#